data_AF-A0A416EQU1-F1
#
_entry.id   AF-A0A416EQU1-F1
#
_cell.length_a   1.000
_cell.length_b   1.000
_cell.length_c   1.000
_cell.angle_alpha   90.00
_cell.angle_beta   90.00
_cell.angle_gamma   90.00
#
_symmetry.space_group_name_H-M   'P 1'
#
loop_
_entity.id
_entity.type
_entity.pdbx_description
1 polymer ?
#
loop_
_entity_poly.entity_id
_entity_poly.type
_entity_poly.pdbx_seq_one_letter_code
_entity_poly.pdbx_strand_id
1 'polypeptide(L)'
;MCDGKDHKNGKWAKQILECRHEDGMWGNFHALSRPVGQKQYSTEQALRRLLILGYTIEDEPIQTIVKRMEMCIKGEKKIDGYYEKTHDWPLFEKLMLAAWIRIIEPENKAALEVAYSWAALVEKAFEHGRYDRDSDMKAFAEQHKRKPKSGFETGFGMFYHAALLKGVLQYQTESLFLDYYLSRNDGMFYTYAKPLNKLPDVFASRDASDYLAALEVLAEYDLAKTKLKFAADWLEENRDENGKWDFGAKANDGIYFPRSDSWRKAEDRKSDCTERVRAFLKKVRG
;
A
#
# COMPACT_ATOMS: atom_id res chain seq x y z
N MET A 1 -11.42 -2.66 22.97
CA MET A 1 -10.06 -3.21 22.77
C MET A 1 -10.24 -4.52 22.03
N CYS A 2 -9.85 -4.61 20.76
CA CYS A 2 -9.75 -5.90 20.10
C CYS A 2 -8.35 -6.41 20.42
N ASP A 3 -8.29 -7.50 21.18
CA ASP A 3 -7.09 -8.22 21.57
C ASP A 3 -6.50 -8.84 20.28
N GLY A 4 -5.75 -8.05 19.54
CA GLY A 4 -5.05 -8.49 18.34
C GLY A 4 -3.93 -9.42 18.76
N LYS A 5 -3.85 -10.60 18.16
CA LYS A 5 -2.79 -11.56 18.46
C LYS A 5 -1.46 -10.94 18.03
N ASP A 6 -0.47 -10.87 18.92
CA ASP A 6 0.86 -10.39 18.57
C ASP A 6 1.57 -11.42 17.68
N HIS A 7 1.80 -11.07 16.42
CA HIS A 7 2.45 -11.94 15.43
C HIS A 7 3.96 -11.68 15.32
N LYS A 8 4.52 -10.69 16.04
CA LYS A 8 5.94 -10.32 15.98
C LYS A 8 6.87 -11.45 16.43
N ASN A 9 6.41 -12.28 17.35
CA ASN A 9 7.17 -13.42 17.87
C ASN A 9 6.89 -14.74 17.12
N GLY A 10 6.04 -14.70 16.10
CA GLY A 10 5.62 -15.86 15.33
C GLY A 10 6.68 -16.37 14.37
N LYS A 11 6.43 -17.55 13.80
CA LYS A 11 7.30 -18.23 12.84
C LYS A 11 7.66 -17.34 11.65
N TRP A 12 6.69 -16.60 11.12
CA TRP A 12 6.88 -15.82 9.90
C TRP A 12 7.77 -14.59 10.12
N ALA A 13 7.65 -13.94 11.28
CA ALA A 13 8.51 -12.83 11.65
C ALA A 13 9.97 -13.27 11.77
N LYS A 14 10.21 -14.39 12.46
CA LYS A 14 11.55 -15.01 12.57
C LYS A 14 12.15 -15.32 11.20
N GLN A 15 11.38 -15.98 10.34
CA GLN A 15 11.83 -16.36 8.99
C GLN A 15 12.26 -15.14 8.16
N ILE A 16 11.54 -14.02 8.26
CA ILE A 16 11.90 -12.80 7.53
C ILE A 16 13.16 -12.19 8.14
N LEU A 17 13.22 -12.04 9.46
CA LEU A 17 14.38 -11.44 10.13
C LEU A 17 15.68 -12.25 9.94
N GLU A 18 15.61 -13.58 9.86
CA GLU A 18 16.75 -14.45 9.55
C GLU A 18 17.33 -14.22 8.14
N CYS A 19 16.53 -13.69 7.22
CA CYS A 19 16.96 -13.35 5.86
C CYS A 19 17.55 -11.94 5.75
N ARG A 20 17.61 -11.17 6.85
CA ARG A 20 18.11 -9.79 6.86
C ARG A 20 19.63 -9.76 6.71
N HIS A 21 20.13 -8.90 5.84
CA HIS A 21 21.56 -8.67 5.65
C HIS A 21 22.14 -7.81 6.78
N GLU A 22 23.47 -7.76 6.89
CA GLU A 22 24.18 -6.96 7.90
C GLU A 22 23.88 -5.46 7.81
N ASP A 23 23.52 -4.96 6.63
CA ASP A 23 23.16 -3.56 6.41
C ASP A 23 21.71 -3.22 6.79
N GLY A 24 20.95 -4.21 7.28
CA GLY A 24 19.57 -4.09 7.71
C GLY A 24 18.51 -4.31 6.63
N MET A 25 18.93 -4.64 5.39
CA MET A 25 18.05 -4.78 4.23
C MET A 25 17.87 -6.25 3.79
N TRP A 26 17.12 -6.51 2.73
CA TRP A 26 16.88 -7.87 2.18
C TRP A 26 17.34 -8.02 0.71
N GLY A 27 18.19 -7.11 0.23
CA GLY A 27 18.60 -7.03 -1.17
C GLY A 27 17.97 -5.84 -1.89
N ASN A 28 17.65 -5.98 -3.18
CA ASN A 28 17.00 -4.91 -3.95
C ASN A 28 15.75 -4.41 -3.23
N PHE A 29 15.53 -3.10 -3.26
CA PHE A 29 14.41 -2.51 -2.57
C PHE A 29 13.10 -2.92 -3.21
N HIS A 30 12.98 -2.67 -4.51
CA HIS A 30 11.75 -2.88 -5.26
C HIS A 30 11.76 -4.19 -6.04
N ALA A 31 10.66 -4.92 -5.96
CA ALA A 31 10.32 -6.04 -6.82
C ALA A 31 8.80 -6.10 -7.00
N LEU A 32 8.29 -7.06 -7.78
CA LEU A 32 6.85 -7.34 -7.83
C LEU A 32 6.29 -7.53 -6.41
N SER A 33 5.02 -7.20 -6.19
CA SER A 33 4.42 -7.14 -4.85
C SER A 33 4.41 -8.46 -4.07
N ARG A 34 4.75 -9.59 -4.71
CA ARG A 34 4.82 -10.92 -4.09
C ARG A 34 6.15 -11.62 -4.36
N PRO A 35 6.66 -12.42 -3.41
CA PRO A 35 7.80 -13.29 -3.65
C PRO A 35 7.49 -14.27 -4.79
N VAL A 36 8.46 -14.50 -5.67
CA VAL A 36 8.34 -15.45 -6.78
C VAL A 36 9.22 -16.67 -6.50
N GLY A 37 8.60 -17.83 -6.24
CA GLY A 37 9.31 -19.09 -5.98
C GLY A 37 10.10 -19.07 -4.67
N GLN A 38 11.32 -19.61 -4.69
CA GLN A 38 12.25 -19.65 -3.54
C GLN A 38 13.12 -18.39 -3.41
N LYS A 39 12.81 -17.31 -4.14
CA LYS A 39 13.62 -16.08 -4.07
C LYS A 39 13.53 -15.44 -2.70
N GLN A 40 14.66 -14.89 -2.24
CA GLN A 40 14.72 -14.05 -1.04
C GLN A 40 13.76 -12.85 -1.18
N TYR A 41 13.23 -12.38 -0.05
CA TYR A 41 12.40 -11.18 -0.02
C TYR A 41 13.16 -9.99 -0.61
N SER A 42 12.48 -9.10 -1.33
CA SER A 42 12.99 -7.73 -1.50
C SER A 42 12.80 -6.94 -0.21
N THR A 43 13.51 -5.82 -0.05
CA THR A 43 13.34 -4.98 1.14
C THR A 43 11.91 -4.46 1.26
N GLU A 44 11.26 -4.08 0.16
CA GLU A 44 9.86 -3.64 0.17
C GLU A 44 8.90 -4.75 0.62
N GLN A 45 9.09 -5.98 0.14
CA GLN A 45 8.26 -7.11 0.56
C GLN A 45 8.46 -7.43 2.06
N ALA A 46 9.71 -7.43 2.53
CA ALA A 46 10.02 -7.64 3.94
C ALA A 46 9.40 -6.55 4.82
N LEU A 47 9.54 -5.27 4.41
CA LEU A 47 8.93 -4.13 5.10
C LEU A 47 7.41 -4.28 5.19
N ARG A 48 6.73 -4.45 4.06
CA ARG A 48 5.27 -4.64 4.00
C ARG A 48 4.83 -5.78 4.90
N ARG A 49 5.57 -6.89 4.86
CA ARG A 49 5.25 -8.09 5.62
C ARG A 49 5.44 -7.91 7.13
N LEU A 50 6.51 -7.24 7.56
CA LEU A 50 6.73 -6.90 8.97
C LEU A 50 5.61 -6.02 9.50
N LEU A 51 5.19 -4.99 8.76
CA LEU A 51 4.06 -4.13 9.14
C LEU A 51 2.76 -4.94 9.33
N ILE A 52 2.49 -5.91 8.44
CA ILE A 52 1.33 -6.79 8.53
C ILE A 52 1.39 -7.72 9.76
N LEU A 53 2.59 -8.12 10.18
CA LEU A 53 2.84 -8.90 11.38
C LEU A 53 2.84 -8.04 12.66
N GLY A 54 2.56 -6.75 12.55
CA GLY A 54 2.38 -5.82 13.65
C GLY A 54 3.62 -5.00 14.00
N TYR A 55 4.72 -5.11 13.26
CA TYR A 55 5.88 -4.25 13.46
C TYR A 55 5.54 -2.78 13.17
N THR A 56 6.17 -1.88 13.91
CA THR A 56 5.94 -0.43 13.89
C THR A 56 7.28 0.31 13.98
N ILE A 57 7.26 1.65 13.94
CA ILE A 57 8.48 2.47 14.04
C ILE A 57 9.23 2.28 15.37
N GLU A 58 8.58 1.74 16.40
CA GLU A 58 9.20 1.41 17.68
C GLU A 58 10.14 0.19 17.61
N ASP A 59 10.06 -0.62 16.54
CA ASP A 59 10.90 -1.80 16.37
C ASP A 59 12.16 -1.49 15.54
N GLU A 60 13.32 -1.96 16.01
CA GLU A 60 14.63 -1.73 15.36
C GLU A 60 14.65 -2.07 13.86
N PRO A 61 14.09 -3.21 13.37
CA PRO A 61 14.09 -3.50 11.94
C PRO A 61 13.40 -2.42 11.10
N ILE A 62 12.32 -1.82 11.60
CA ILE A 62 11.60 -0.76 10.88
C ILE A 62 12.38 0.55 10.94
N GLN A 63 12.93 0.92 12.10
CA GLN A 63 13.77 2.12 12.27
C GLN A 63 14.94 2.13 11.28
N THR A 64 15.63 1.00 11.15
CA THR A 64 16.79 0.87 10.26
C THR A 64 16.40 1.11 8.79
N ILE A 65 15.28 0.53 8.34
CA ILE A 65 14.80 0.72 6.96
C ILE A 65 14.34 2.17 6.75
N VAL A 66 13.53 2.73 7.66
CA VAL A 66 13.01 4.09 7.54
C VAL A 66 14.13 5.11 7.49
N LYS A 67 15.11 5.03 8.39
CA LYS A 67 16.30 5.89 8.38
C LYS A 67 17.05 5.78 7.05
N ARG A 68 17.18 4.57 6.49
CA ARG A 68 17.78 4.39 5.16
C ARG A 68 16.97 5.09 4.08
N MET A 69 15.65 4.92 4.05
CA MET A 69 14.77 5.55 3.06
C MET A 69 14.84 7.09 3.13
N GLU A 70 14.88 7.67 4.33
CA GLU A 70 15.05 9.12 4.52
C GLU A 70 16.36 9.64 3.93
N MET A 71 17.48 8.97 4.20
CA MET A 71 18.78 9.33 3.63
C MET A 71 18.73 9.29 2.09
N CYS A 72 17.99 8.35 1.52
CA CYS A 72 17.82 8.24 0.07
C CYS A 72 16.99 9.38 -0.52
N ILE A 73 15.87 9.75 0.12
CA ILE A 73 15.05 10.88 -0.32
C ILE A 73 15.85 12.19 -0.30
N LYS A 74 16.71 12.37 0.73
CA LYS A 74 17.61 13.52 0.88
C LYS A 74 18.81 13.51 -0.08
N GLY A 75 19.03 12.41 -0.80
CA GLY A 75 20.16 12.25 -1.72
C GLY A 75 21.50 11.94 -1.03
N GLU A 76 21.47 11.61 0.26
CA GLU A 76 22.66 11.28 1.07
C GLU A 76 23.16 9.85 0.80
N LYS A 77 22.27 8.97 0.33
CA LYS A 77 22.60 7.56 0.03
C LYS A 77 21.75 7.04 -1.13
N LYS A 78 22.22 5.99 -1.80
CA LYS A 78 21.38 5.21 -2.73
C LYS A 78 20.70 4.06 -1.99
N ILE A 79 19.47 3.73 -2.39
CA ILE A 79 18.72 2.65 -1.74
C ILE A 79 19.35 1.29 -2.02
N ASP A 80 19.77 1.06 -3.27
CA ASP A 80 20.50 -0.11 -3.74
C ASP A 80 21.28 0.23 -5.03
N GLY A 81 21.79 -0.81 -5.72
CA GLY A 81 22.50 -0.68 -6.99
C GLY A 81 21.63 -0.80 -8.24
N TYR A 82 20.32 -1.01 -8.10
CA TYR A 82 19.41 -1.17 -9.22
C TYR A 82 19.07 0.18 -9.87
N TYR A 83 18.91 0.18 -11.19
CA TYR A 83 18.59 1.38 -11.95
C TYR A 83 17.88 1.02 -13.25
N GLU A 84 16.65 1.53 -13.41
CA GLU A 84 15.89 1.35 -14.65
C GLU A 84 16.11 2.51 -15.61
N LYS A 85 16.57 2.23 -16.84
CA LYS A 85 16.99 3.26 -17.81
C LYS A 85 15.84 4.00 -18.49
N THR A 86 14.65 3.39 -18.54
CA THR A 86 13.47 3.86 -19.26
C THR A 86 12.66 4.89 -18.46
N HIS A 87 12.84 4.92 -17.14
CA HIS A 87 12.11 5.75 -16.22
C HIS A 87 13.02 6.84 -15.64
N ASP A 88 12.44 7.95 -15.17
CA ASP A 88 13.15 8.83 -14.24
C ASP A 88 13.26 8.11 -12.90
N TRP A 89 14.23 7.20 -12.81
CA TRP A 89 14.42 6.34 -11.65
C TRP A 89 14.58 7.13 -10.34
N PRO A 90 15.37 8.23 -10.28
CA PRO A 90 15.43 9.06 -9.08
C PRO A 90 14.07 9.62 -8.64
N LEU A 91 13.21 10.04 -9.57
CA LEU A 91 11.87 10.53 -9.24
C LEU A 91 10.97 9.38 -8.74
N PHE A 92 11.01 8.23 -9.40
CA PHE A 92 10.25 7.04 -9.00
C PHE A 92 10.68 6.52 -7.62
N GLU A 93 11.99 6.43 -7.37
CA GLU A 93 12.55 6.03 -6.09
C GLU A 93 12.06 6.95 -4.97
N LYS A 94 12.12 8.27 -5.16
CA LYS A 94 11.59 9.24 -4.18
C LYS A 94 10.10 9.04 -3.90
N LEU A 95 9.28 8.83 -4.93
CA LEU A 95 7.84 8.55 -4.77
C LEU A 95 7.62 7.28 -3.93
N MET A 96 8.27 6.18 -4.30
CA MET A 96 8.14 4.89 -3.63
C MET A 96 8.58 4.95 -2.16
N LEU A 97 9.76 5.51 -1.89
CA LEU A 97 10.31 5.60 -0.55
C LEU A 97 9.47 6.53 0.33
N ALA A 98 9.05 7.68 -0.18
CA ALA A 98 8.20 8.60 0.57
C ALA A 98 6.83 8.01 0.89
N ALA A 99 6.24 7.23 -0.03
CA ALA A 99 4.98 6.54 0.21
C ALA A 99 5.09 5.54 1.38
N TRP A 100 6.17 4.76 1.43
CA TRP A 100 6.42 3.83 2.53
C TRP A 100 6.70 4.52 3.85
N ILE A 101 7.48 5.60 3.86
CA ILE A 101 7.67 6.40 5.07
C ILE A 101 6.33 6.96 5.54
N ARG A 102 5.50 7.53 4.67
CA ARG A 102 4.17 8.07 5.05
C ARG A 102 3.23 7.02 5.65
N ILE A 103 3.35 5.75 5.27
CA ILE A 103 2.60 4.64 5.88
C ILE A 103 3.02 4.41 7.34
N ILE A 104 4.31 4.59 7.65
CA ILE A 104 4.91 4.22 8.94
C ILE A 104 4.95 5.43 9.89
N GLU A 105 5.39 6.56 9.37
CA GLU A 105 5.51 7.85 10.04
C GLU A 105 4.87 8.93 9.17
N PRO A 106 3.54 9.14 9.28
CA PRO A 106 2.84 10.15 8.47
C PRO A 106 3.51 11.52 8.58
N GLU A 107 3.83 11.99 9.78
CA GLU A 107 4.37 13.34 9.98
C GLU A 107 5.87 13.50 9.63
N ASN A 108 6.46 12.52 8.95
CA ASN A 108 7.83 12.62 8.49
C ASN A 108 8.02 13.78 7.49
N LYS A 109 8.86 14.75 7.84
CA LYS A 109 9.05 15.99 7.07
C LYS A 109 9.56 15.74 5.65
N ALA A 110 10.56 14.87 5.47
CA ALA A 110 11.15 14.61 4.16
C ALA A 110 10.15 13.93 3.22
N ALA A 111 9.35 13.00 3.75
CA ALA A 111 8.29 12.36 2.97
C ALA A 111 7.12 13.31 2.67
N LEU A 112 6.78 14.20 3.61
CA LEU A 112 5.77 15.24 3.43
C LEU A 112 6.14 16.23 2.32
N GLU A 113 7.40 16.63 2.20
CA GLU A 113 7.85 17.49 1.09
C GLU A 113 7.60 16.84 -0.28
N VAL A 114 7.87 15.54 -0.39
CA VAL A 114 7.55 14.76 -1.59
C VAL A 114 6.03 14.68 -1.79
N ALA A 115 5.27 14.46 -0.71
CA ALA A 115 3.81 14.39 -0.76
C ALA A 115 3.17 15.70 -1.26
N TYR A 116 3.59 16.86 -0.74
CA TYR A 116 3.07 18.15 -1.19
C TYR A 116 3.44 18.47 -2.65
N SER A 117 4.63 18.07 -3.08
CA SER A 117 5.05 18.20 -4.49
C SER A 117 4.15 17.39 -5.43
N TRP A 118 3.77 16.17 -5.05
CA TRP A 118 2.81 15.36 -5.81
C TRP A 118 1.37 15.86 -5.67
N ALA A 119 0.98 16.35 -4.48
CA ALA A 119 -0.34 16.92 -4.25
C ALA A 119 -0.60 18.09 -5.18
N ALA A 120 0.37 18.99 -5.38
CA ALA A 120 0.24 20.11 -6.32
C ALA A 120 -0.10 19.66 -7.75
N LEU A 121 0.46 18.54 -8.22
CA LEU A 121 0.12 17.96 -9.54
C LEU A 121 -1.31 17.41 -9.56
N VAL A 122 -1.71 16.70 -8.50
CA VAL A 122 -3.07 16.15 -8.37
C VAL A 122 -4.11 17.26 -8.30
N GLU A 123 -3.89 18.31 -7.50
CA GLU A 123 -4.78 19.47 -7.43
C GLU A 123 -5.02 20.08 -8.82
N LYS A 124 -3.97 20.16 -9.65
CA LYS A 124 -4.09 20.65 -11.02
C LYS A 124 -4.80 19.68 -11.95
N ALA A 125 -4.52 18.39 -11.85
CA ALA A 125 -5.15 17.37 -12.67
C ALA A 125 -6.66 17.24 -12.39
N PHE A 126 -7.14 17.66 -11.22
CA PHE A 126 -8.54 17.55 -10.81
C PHE A 126 -9.29 18.89 -10.73
N GLU A 127 -8.65 20.00 -11.11
CA GLU A 127 -9.21 21.36 -10.95
C GLU A 127 -10.56 21.57 -11.68
N HIS A 128 -10.83 20.76 -12.70
CA HIS A 128 -12.08 20.79 -13.48
C HIS A 128 -13.13 19.76 -13.02
N GLY A 129 -13.02 19.23 -11.80
CA GLY A 129 -14.01 18.32 -11.22
C GLY A 129 -13.89 16.85 -11.63
N ARG A 130 -12.84 16.49 -12.36
CA ARG A 130 -12.46 15.11 -12.73
C ARG A 130 -10.99 15.08 -13.12
N TYR A 131 -10.39 13.89 -13.15
CA TYR A 131 -9.05 13.72 -13.70
C TYR A 131 -9.01 14.19 -15.16
N ASP A 132 -8.15 15.16 -15.43
CA ASP A 132 -7.87 15.68 -16.76
C ASP A 132 -6.39 15.44 -17.11
N ARG A 133 -6.18 14.67 -18.19
CA ARG A 133 -4.84 14.26 -18.62
C ARG A 133 -4.01 15.42 -19.13
N ASP A 134 -4.62 16.41 -19.79
CA ASP A 134 -3.89 17.52 -20.37
C ASP A 134 -3.43 18.49 -19.28
N SER A 135 -4.28 18.76 -18.28
CA SER A 135 -3.91 19.50 -17.07
C SER A 135 -2.79 18.80 -16.30
N ASP A 136 -2.87 17.48 -16.11
CA ASP A 136 -1.83 16.68 -15.45
C ASP A 136 -0.48 16.77 -16.19
N MET A 137 -0.46 16.50 -17.50
CA MET A 137 0.74 16.57 -18.32
C MET A 137 1.35 17.97 -18.35
N LYS A 138 0.52 19.02 -18.38
CA LYS A 138 0.94 20.42 -18.33
C LYS A 138 1.55 20.77 -16.97
N ALA A 139 0.86 20.44 -15.87
CA ALA A 139 1.35 20.69 -14.52
C ALA A 139 2.69 19.97 -14.26
N PHE A 140 2.80 18.71 -14.69
CA PHE A 140 4.05 17.97 -14.61
C PHE A 140 5.18 18.68 -15.39
N ALA A 141 4.89 19.12 -16.62
CA ALA A 141 5.89 19.80 -17.44
C ALA A 141 6.34 21.14 -16.86
N GLU A 142 5.43 21.89 -16.26
CA GLU A 142 5.74 23.14 -15.56
C GLU A 142 6.58 22.92 -14.30
N GLN A 143 6.27 21.89 -13.52
CA GLN A 143 6.98 21.54 -12.29
C GLN A 143 8.39 20.99 -12.55
N HIS A 144 8.52 20.02 -13.47
CA HIS A 144 9.76 19.30 -13.72
C HIS A 144 10.58 19.86 -14.90
N LYS A 145 10.09 20.90 -15.58
CA LYS A 145 10.71 21.52 -16.77
C LYS A 145 10.98 20.53 -17.91
N ARG A 146 10.19 19.46 -17.98
CA ARG A 146 10.22 18.44 -19.03
C ARG A 146 8.89 17.73 -19.15
N LYS A 147 8.59 17.18 -20.32
CA LYS A 147 7.41 16.31 -20.49
C LYS A 147 7.56 15.01 -19.67
N PRO A 148 6.45 14.41 -19.22
CA PRO A 148 6.48 13.06 -18.66
C PRO A 148 6.96 12.07 -19.73
N LYS A 149 7.71 11.07 -19.30
CA LYS A 149 8.30 10.00 -20.13
C LYS A 149 7.66 8.64 -19.86
N SER A 150 6.87 8.53 -18.80
CA SER A 150 6.30 7.26 -18.34
C SER A 150 4.95 7.42 -17.65
N GLY A 151 4.24 6.30 -17.51
CA GLY A 151 2.91 6.27 -16.90
C GLY A 151 2.89 6.44 -15.38
N PHE A 152 4.04 6.39 -14.69
CA PHE A 152 4.08 6.67 -13.25
C PHE A 152 4.06 8.17 -12.96
N GLU A 153 4.52 8.98 -13.91
CA GLU A 153 4.68 10.43 -13.74
C GLU A 153 3.36 11.20 -13.88
N THR A 154 2.31 10.54 -14.34
CA THR A 154 0.98 11.09 -14.60
C THR A 154 -0.07 10.02 -14.31
N GLY A 155 -1.33 10.41 -14.18
CA GLY A 155 -2.46 9.50 -13.98
C GLY A 155 -2.55 8.88 -12.59
N PHE A 156 -1.54 9.03 -11.73
CA PHE A 156 -1.61 8.76 -10.29
C PHE A 156 -2.22 7.41 -9.91
N GLY A 157 -2.09 6.37 -10.73
CA GLY A 157 -2.83 5.10 -10.60
C GLY A 157 -2.16 4.01 -9.76
N MET A 158 -0.94 4.27 -9.29
CA MET A 158 -0.15 3.31 -8.54
C MET A 158 -0.42 3.40 -7.04
N PHE A 159 -0.30 2.27 -6.35
CA PHE A 159 -0.25 2.17 -4.89
C PHE A 159 0.53 3.30 -4.22
N TYR A 160 1.72 3.65 -4.73
CA TYR A 160 2.57 4.69 -4.14
C TYR A 160 1.92 6.06 -4.10
N HIS A 161 1.18 6.45 -5.15
CA HIS A 161 0.47 7.74 -5.15
C HIS A 161 -0.64 7.74 -4.10
N ALA A 162 -1.47 6.68 -4.07
CA ALA A 162 -2.54 6.55 -3.10
C ALA A 162 -2.02 6.56 -1.65
N ALA A 163 -0.91 5.87 -1.37
CA ALA A 163 -0.32 5.85 -0.04
C ALA A 163 0.31 7.20 0.36
N LEU A 164 0.97 7.88 -0.58
CA LEU A 164 1.67 9.14 -0.32
C LEU A 164 0.70 10.29 0.01
N LEU A 165 -0.42 10.38 -0.71
CA LEU A 165 -1.27 11.58 -0.77
C LEU A 165 -2.34 11.69 0.32
N LYS A 166 -2.46 10.69 1.19
CA LYS A 166 -3.37 10.73 2.34
C LYS A 166 -3.15 12.02 3.15
N GLY A 167 -4.20 12.81 3.37
CA GLY A 167 -4.18 13.96 4.28
C GLY A 167 -3.42 15.19 3.78
N VAL A 168 -3.01 15.24 2.50
CA VAL A 168 -2.34 16.43 1.90
C VAL A 168 -3.11 17.03 0.72
N LEU A 169 -4.26 16.45 0.36
CA LEU A 169 -5.16 16.96 -0.67
C LEU A 169 -6.23 17.88 -0.08
N GLN A 170 -6.70 18.84 -0.86
CA GLN A 170 -7.89 19.60 -0.53
C GLN A 170 -9.12 18.68 -0.50
N TYR A 171 -10.07 18.98 0.38
CA TYR A 171 -11.26 18.15 0.60
C TYR A 171 -12.00 17.78 -0.71
N GLN A 172 -12.21 18.75 -1.61
CA GLN A 172 -12.86 18.49 -2.90
C GLN A 172 -12.02 17.57 -3.79
N THR A 173 -10.72 17.81 -3.87
CA THR A 173 -9.78 17.01 -4.66
C THR A 173 -9.65 15.60 -4.11
N GLU A 174 -9.59 15.41 -2.79
CA GLU A 174 -9.60 14.10 -2.14
C GLU A 174 -10.84 13.28 -2.57
N SER A 175 -12.03 13.89 -2.53
CA SER A 175 -13.27 13.23 -2.93
C SER A 175 -13.19 12.71 -4.38
N LEU A 176 -12.70 13.55 -5.29
CA LEU A 176 -12.55 13.21 -6.71
C LEU A 176 -11.45 12.17 -6.93
N PHE A 177 -10.37 12.24 -6.17
CA PHE A 177 -9.26 11.31 -6.22
C PHE A 177 -9.67 9.90 -5.77
N LEU A 178 -10.50 9.81 -4.73
CA LEU A 178 -11.11 8.54 -4.32
C LEU A 178 -12.06 7.99 -5.39
N ASP A 179 -12.94 8.81 -5.96
CA ASP A 179 -13.85 8.39 -7.04
C ASP A 179 -13.06 7.92 -8.28
N TYR A 180 -11.95 8.59 -8.56
CA TYR A 180 -11.02 8.19 -9.61
C TYR A 180 -10.46 6.79 -9.34
N TYR A 181 -9.85 6.53 -8.19
CA TYR A 181 -9.35 5.21 -7.84
C TYR A 181 -10.43 4.12 -7.86
N LEU A 182 -11.64 4.45 -7.43
CA LEU A 182 -12.78 3.52 -7.44
C LEU A 182 -13.19 3.12 -8.85
N SER A 183 -13.14 4.04 -9.81
CA SER A 183 -13.64 3.84 -11.18
C SER A 183 -12.59 3.40 -12.21
N ARG A 184 -11.30 3.40 -11.86
CA ARG A 184 -10.20 3.01 -12.77
C ARG A 184 -10.34 1.58 -13.30
N ASN A 185 -10.31 1.44 -14.63
CA ASN A 185 -10.42 0.15 -15.31
C ASN A 185 -9.26 -0.82 -15.02
N ASP A 186 -8.07 -0.29 -14.79
CA ASP A 186 -6.84 -1.03 -14.51
C ASP A 186 -6.56 -1.15 -13.00
N GLY A 187 -7.47 -0.66 -12.15
CA GLY A 187 -7.37 -0.72 -10.70
C GLY A 187 -6.23 0.12 -10.12
N MET A 188 -5.62 -0.41 -9.06
CA MET A 188 -4.48 0.17 -8.35
C MET A 188 -3.22 -0.65 -8.69
N PHE A 189 -2.35 -0.09 -9.52
CA PHE A 189 -1.12 -0.76 -9.94
C PHE A 189 -0.25 -1.16 -8.74
N TYR A 190 0.40 -2.33 -8.84
CA TYR A 190 1.08 -3.10 -7.78
C TYR A 190 0.19 -3.80 -6.74
N THR A 191 -1.12 -3.52 -6.68
CA THR A 191 -2.01 -4.10 -5.66
C THR A 191 -3.16 -4.89 -6.25
N TYR A 192 -4.00 -4.28 -7.10
CA TYR A 192 -5.21 -4.90 -7.63
C TYR A 192 -5.51 -4.40 -9.05
N ALA A 193 -5.78 -5.31 -9.97
CA ALA A 193 -5.80 -5.03 -11.42
C ALA A 193 -7.21 -4.79 -12.01
N LYS A 194 -8.24 -4.62 -11.16
CA LYS A 194 -9.63 -4.42 -11.58
C LYS A 194 -10.21 -3.16 -10.91
N PRO A 195 -11.33 -2.60 -11.42
CA PRO A 195 -12.01 -1.49 -10.78
C PRO A 195 -12.39 -1.79 -9.33
N LEU A 196 -12.12 -0.84 -8.43
CA LEU A 196 -12.41 -1.03 -7.00
C LEU A 196 -13.89 -0.85 -6.66
N ASN A 197 -14.67 -0.22 -7.55
CA ASN A 197 -16.13 -0.16 -7.46
C ASN A 197 -16.83 -1.43 -7.95
N LYS A 198 -16.08 -2.45 -8.40
CA LYS A 198 -16.61 -3.77 -8.74
C LYS A 198 -16.16 -4.78 -7.69
N LEU A 199 -17.12 -5.40 -7.03
CA LEU A 199 -16.87 -6.40 -6.00
C LEU A 199 -16.34 -7.70 -6.64
N PRO A 200 -15.42 -8.42 -5.98
CA PRO A 200 -14.99 -9.75 -6.43
C PRO A 200 -16.16 -10.75 -6.47
N ASP A 201 -16.25 -11.54 -7.53
CA ASP A 201 -17.31 -12.55 -7.70
C ASP A 201 -17.27 -13.65 -6.63
N VAL A 202 -16.07 -13.97 -6.14
CA VAL A 202 -15.82 -15.05 -5.18
C VAL A 202 -15.09 -14.50 -3.97
N PHE A 203 -15.73 -14.50 -2.81
CA PHE A 203 -15.13 -14.03 -1.56
C PHE A 203 -13.96 -14.89 -1.09
N ALA A 204 -14.10 -16.23 -1.10
CA ALA A 204 -13.05 -17.16 -0.71
C ALA A 204 -11.98 -17.30 -1.81
N SER A 205 -11.33 -16.19 -2.16
CA SER A 205 -10.35 -16.11 -3.23
C SER A 205 -9.18 -15.19 -2.89
N ARG A 206 -8.10 -15.35 -3.65
CA ARG A 206 -6.96 -14.42 -3.64
C ARG A 206 -7.36 -13.03 -4.14
N ASP A 207 -8.24 -12.98 -5.14
CA ASP A 207 -8.73 -11.74 -5.74
C ASP A 207 -9.42 -10.86 -4.68
N ALA A 208 -10.22 -11.46 -3.79
CA ALA A 208 -10.83 -10.77 -2.66
C ALA A 208 -9.82 -10.23 -1.64
N SER A 209 -8.74 -10.97 -1.37
CA SER A 209 -7.65 -10.50 -0.49
C SER A 209 -6.88 -9.31 -1.09
N ASP A 210 -6.65 -9.33 -2.41
CA ASP A 210 -5.99 -8.24 -3.15
C ASP A 210 -6.89 -7.01 -3.27
N TYR A 211 -8.18 -7.24 -3.49
CA TYR A 211 -9.20 -6.21 -3.46
C TYR A 211 -9.20 -5.48 -2.11
N LEU A 212 -9.23 -6.23 -1.00
CA LEU A 212 -9.14 -5.65 0.34
C LEU A 212 -7.82 -4.90 0.55
N ALA A 213 -6.71 -5.38 -0.02
CA ALA A 213 -5.42 -4.69 0.08
C ALA A 213 -5.44 -3.29 -0.54
N ALA A 214 -6.10 -3.14 -1.70
CA ALA A 214 -6.25 -1.83 -2.33
C ALA A 214 -7.19 -0.91 -1.53
N LEU A 215 -8.28 -1.46 -1.00
CA LEU A 215 -9.21 -0.70 -0.15
C LEU A 215 -8.58 -0.25 1.16
N GLU A 216 -7.70 -1.05 1.77
CA GLU A 216 -6.98 -0.68 3.01
C GLU A 216 -6.13 0.57 2.82
N VAL A 217 -5.61 0.83 1.61
CA VAL A 217 -4.88 2.06 1.29
C VAL A 217 -5.83 3.25 1.22
N LEU A 218 -6.97 3.08 0.55
CA LEU A 218 -7.98 4.14 0.43
C LEU A 218 -8.68 4.42 1.78
N ALA A 219 -8.79 3.43 2.66
CA ALA A 219 -9.39 3.54 3.99
C ALA A 219 -8.67 4.51 4.92
N GLU A 220 -7.47 4.94 4.54
CA GLU A 220 -6.70 5.92 5.30
C GLU A 220 -7.14 7.36 5.04
N TYR A 221 -7.89 7.65 3.98
CA TYR A 221 -8.37 8.99 3.66
C TYR A 221 -9.58 9.38 4.52
N ASP A 222 -9.75 10.68 4.78
CA ASP A 222 -10.82 11.17 5.66
C ASP A 222 -12.21 10.87 5.08
N LEU A 223 -12.34 10.97 3.75
CA LEU A 223 -13.57 10.69 3.03
C LEU A 223 -13.84 9.19 2.80
N ALA A 224 -12.93 8.30 3.22
CA ALA A 224 -13.06 6.88 2.95
C ALA A 224 -14.31 6.25 3.54
N LYS A 225 -14.74 6.68 4.74
CA LYS A 225 -15.96 6.17 5.39
C LYS A 225 -17.20 6.30 4.50
N THR A 226 -17.32 7.43 3.82
CA THR A 226 -18.42 7.70 2.91
C THR A 226 -18.26 6.92 1.60
N LYS A 227 -17.04 6.88 1.05
CA LYS A 227 -16.76 6.31 -0.27
C LYS A 227 -16.72 4.77 -0.28
N LEU A 228 -16.32 4.13 0.82
CA LEU A 228 -16.07 2.69 0.91
C LEU A 228 -17.19 1.90 1.62
N LYS A 229 -18.34 2.53 1.87
CA LYS A 229 -19.47 1.88 2.54
C LYS A 229 -19.91 0.59 1.84
N PHE A 230 -19.98 0.60 0.52
CA PHE A 230 -20.37 -0.57 -0.28
C PHE A 230 -19.46 -1.79 -0.04
N ALA A 231 -18.15 -1.56 0.15
CA ALA A 231 -17.21 -2.62 0.45
C ALA A 231 -17.37 -3.14 1.89
N ALA A 232 -17.68 -2.25 2.85
CA ALA A 232 -17.98 -2.66 4.22
C ALA A 232 -19.25 -3.54 4.28
N ASP A 233 -20.27 -3.19 3.49
CA ASP A 233 -21.51 -3.95 3.40
C ASP A 233 -21.27 -5.32 2.75
N TRP A 234 -20.51 -5.37 1.66
CA TRP A 234 -20.09 -6.64 1.04
C TRP A 234 -19.29 -7.54 1.98
N LEU A 235 -18.40 -6.98 2.80
CA LEU A 235 -17.69 -7.75 3.82
C LEU A 235 -18.68 -8.36 4.82
N GLU A 236 -19.64 -7.61 5.35
CA GLU A 236 -20.63 -8.15 6.30
C GLU A 236 -21.51 -9.25 5.71
N GLU A 237 -21.91 -9.12 4.44
CA GLU A 237 -22.68 -10.15 3.74
C GLU A 237 -21.93 -11.48 3.60
N ASN A 238 -20.58 -11.43 3.59
CA ASN A 238 -19.72 -12.60 3.52
C ASN A 238 -19.23 -13.11 4.90
N ARG A 239 -19.82 -12.61 5.98
CA ARG A 239 -19.53 -13.07 7.34
C ARG A 239 -20.24 -14.39 7.62
N ASP A 240 -19.51 -15.36 8.18
CA ASP A 240 -20.09 -16.65 8.57
C ASP A 240 -20.99 -16.52 9.82
N GLU A 241 -21.71 -17.60 10.13
CA GLU A 241 -22.63 -17.69 11.29
C GLU A 241 -21.95 -17.40 12.64
N ASN A 242 -20.63 -17.54 12.72
CA ASN A 242 -19.83 -17.29 13.92
C ASN A 242 -19.21 -15.88 13.94
N GLY A 243 -19.58 -15.02 12.99
CA GLY A 243 -19.06 -13.66 12.91
C GLY A 243 -17.62 -13.58 12.39
N LYS A 244 -17.19 -14.55 11.58
CA LYS A 244 -15.82 -14.67 11.03
C LYS A 244 -15.79 -14.63 9.50
N TRP A 245 -14.60 -14.39 8.95
CA TRP A 245 -14.34 -14.36 7.51
C TRP A 245 -13.27 -15.37 7.13
N ASP A 246 -13.34 -15.88 5.90
CA ASP A 246 -12.35 -16.78 5.33
C ASP A 246 -12.12 -16.48 3.84
N PHE A 247 -10.96 -15.91 3.48
CA PHE A 247 -10.57 -15.70 2.08
C PHE A 247 -10.12 -17.00 1.38
N GLY A 248 -10.13 -18.14 2.08
CA GLY A 248 -9.75 -19.43 1.55
C GLY A 248 -8.23 -19.63 1.45
N ALA A 249 -7.80 -20.87 1.27
CA ALA A 249 -6.38 -21.24 1.28
C ALA A 249 -5.56 -20.54 0.17
N LYS A 250 -6.20 -20.17 -0.95
CA LYS A 250 -5.53 -19.49 -2.08
C LYS A 250 -5.11 -18.05 -1.75
N ALA A 251 -5.66 -17.45 -0.69
CA ALA A 251 -5.27 -16.13 -0.21
C ALA A 251 -3.88 -16.11 0.47
N ASN A 252 -3.28 -17.28 0.73
CA ASN A 252 -1.89 -17.36 1.14
C ASN A 252 -0.99 -16.84 0.00
N ASP A 253 -0.41 -15.68 0.22
CA ASP A 253 0.42 -14.95 -0.75
C ASP A 253 1.83 -14.63 -0.22
N GLY A 254 2.12 -15.00 1.02
CA GLY A 254 3.39 -14.73 1.69
C GLY A 254 3.57 -13.28 2.17
N ILE A 255 2.57 -12.41 1.96
CA ILE A 255 2.62 -10.98 2.31
C ILE A 255 1.51 -10.65 3.30
N TYR A 256 0.25 -10.67 2.88
CA TYR A 256 -0.89 -10.42 3.76
C TYR A 256 -1.18 -11.62 4.65
N PHE A 257 -0.96 -12.81 4.10
CA PHE A 257 -1.22 -14.06 4.77
C PHE A 257 -0.12 -15.09 4.51
N PRO A 258 0.11 -16.03 5.44
CA PRO A 258 -0.57 -16.22 6.75
C PRO A 258 -0.19 -15.16 7.80
N ARG A 259 -0.84 -15.04 8.96
CA ARG A 259 -0.30 -14.30 10.13
C ARG A 259 0.03 -15.25 11.27
N SER A 260 -0.88 -16.18 11.56
CA SER A 260 -0.70 -17.33 12.44
C SER A 260 0.28 -18.37 11.86
N ASP A 261 0.98 -19.10 12.72
CA ASP A 261 2.05 -20.04 12.36
C ASP A 261 1.60 -21.22 11.46
N SER A 262 0.31 -21.59 11.49
CA SER A 262 -0.21 -22.74 10.73
C SER A 262 -1.52 -22.45 10.03
N TRP A 263 -1.46 -22.17 8.73
CA TRP A 263 -2.64 -22.06 7.86
C TRP A 263 -3.22 -23.39 7.37
N ARG A 264 -2.67 -24.52 7.83
CA ARG A 264 -3.26 -25.85 7.59
C ARG A 264 -4.56 -26.03 8.36
N LYS A 265 -4.69 -25.36 9.51
CA LYS A 265 -5.93 -25.35 10.31
C LYS A 265 -6.83 -24.25 9.76
N ALA A 266 -8.08 -24.59 9.45
CA ALA A 266 -9.06 -23.61 8.97
C ALA A 266 -9.29 -22.51 10.01
N GLU A 267 -9.18 -22.84 11.30
CA GLU A 267 -9.49 -21.92 12.39
C GLU A 267 -8.45 -20.80 12.50
N ASP A 268 -7.17 -21.11 12.32
CA ASP A 268 -6.09 -20.13 12.29
C ASP A 268 -6.23 -19.21 11.06
N ARG A 269 -6.56 -19.78 9.89
CA ARG A 269 -6.83 -19.01 8.67
C ARG A 269 -8.01 -18.05 8.85
N LYS A 270 -9.13 -18.55 9.37
CA LYS A 270 -10.32 -17.74 9.69
C LYS A 270 -10.00 -16.63 10.68
N SER A 271 -9.19 -16.93 11.71
CA SER A 271 -8.76 -15.93 12.69
C SER A 271 -8.00 -14.79 12.04
N ASP A 272 -7.01 -15.09 11.21
CA ASP A 272 -6.19 -14.07 10.53
C ASP A 272 -7.03 -13.24 9.55
N CYS A 273 -7.90 -13.89 8.76
CA CYS A 273 -8.81 -13.19 7.84
C CYS A 273 -9.76 -12.25 8.60
N THR A 274 -10.31 -12.73 9.73
CA THR A 274 -11.21 -11.97 10.59
C THR A 274 -10.52 -10.76 11.23
N GLU A 275 -9.29 -10.92 11.70
CA GLU A 275 -8.49 -9.83 12.28
C GLU A 275 -8.30 -8.70 11.25
N ARG A 276 -7.91 -9.05 10.02
CA ARG A 276 -7.72 -8.09 8.92
C ARG A 276 -9.03 -7.37 8.55
N VAL A 277 -10.12 -8.13 8.35
CA VAL A 277 -11.43 -7.55 8.00
C VAL A 277 -11.94 -6.61 9.09
N ARG A 278 -11.83 -7.00 10.37
CA ARG A 278 -12.23 -6.13 11.50
C ARG A 278 -11.40 -4.85 11.56
N ALA A 279 -10.10 -4.92 11.31
CA ALA A 279 -9.24 -3.74 11.27
C ALA A 279 -9.67 -2.77 10.16
N PHE A 280 -10.03 -3.28 8.98
CA PHE A 280 -10.59 -2.47 7.89
C PHE A 280 -11.96 -1.87 8.28
N LEU A 281 -12.91 -2.69 8.74
CA LEU A 281 -14.26 -2.23 9.11
C LEU A 281 -14.23 -1.15 10.18
N LYS A 282 -13.29 -1.23 11.14
CA LYS A 282 -13.11 -0.20 12.16
C LYS A 282 -12.80 1.17 11.57
N LYS A 283 -12.03 1.24 10.48
CA LYS A 283 -11.65 2.51 9.82
C LYS A 283 -12.78 3.12 9.00
N VAL A 284 -13.56 2.28 8.33
CA VAL A 284 -14.59 2.75 7.38
C VAL A 284 -15.97 2.90 8.02
N ARG A 285 -16.19 2.39 9.24
CA ARG A 285 -17.46 2.52 9.97
C ARG A 285 -17.39 3.28 11.29
N GLY A 286 -16.25 3.29 11.97
CA GLY A 286 -16.04 4.10 13.18
C GLY A 286 -15.49 5.45 12.78
#